data_AF-A0A497KHS8-F1
#
_entry.id   AF-A0A497KHS8-F1
#
_cell.length_a   1.000
_cell.length_b   1.000
_cell.length_c   1.000
_cell.angle_alpha   90.00
_cell.angle_beta   90.00
_cell.angle_gamma   90.00
#
_symmetry.space_group_name_H-M   'P 1'
#
loop_
_entity.id
_entity.type
_entity.pdbx_description
1 polymer ?
#
loop_
_entity_poly.entity_id
_entity_poly.type
_entity_poly.pdbx_seq_one_letter_code
_entity_poly.pdbx_strand_id
1 'polypeptide(L)'
;MTSFNVGRFIVCPNKKLYGILVKIKEVKPAFLEKLASVAAEGNVDVLYFFYLKPLNLGEAGWSLAFLDFTESNITPKKFVKQIKQLEFLENVIELKPRIKGFLADEASFPLVVGENRAVIIRDVGLKGLMFNIRRHVGSGAEAFLYFLGFEAGVEFAKEHKRLARLLKIKDKLK
;
A
#
# COMPACT_ATOMS: atom_id res chain seq x y z
N MET A 1 11.85 16.71 10.47
CA MET A 1 10.91 16.31 9.41
C MET A 1 10.22 15.04 9.86
N THR A 2 8.90 15.01 9.96
CA THR A 2 8.14 13.80 10.32
C THR A 2 8.19 12.80 9.16
N SER A 3 8.53 11.54 9.44
CA SER A 3 8.59 10.48 8.43
C SER A 3 7.20 10.17 7.87
N PHE A 4 7.07 10.06 6.55
CA PHE A 4 5.82 9.63 5.90
C PHE A 4 5.78 8.10 5.77
N ASN A 5 4.81 7.45 6.43
CA ASN A 5 4.74 5.99 6.50
C ASN A 5 3.88 5.41 5.36
N VAL A 6 4.51 4.72 4.41
CA VAL A 6 3.85 3.97 3.31
C VAL A 6 3.70 2.48 3.61
N GLY A 7 3.97 2.07 4.85
CA GLY A 7 3.96 0.69 5.30
C GLY A 7 2.61 0.01 5.11
N ARG A 8 2.68 -1.28 4.80
CA ARG A 8 1.51 -2.17 4.64
C ARG A 8 1.19 -2.95 5.93
N PHE A 9 1.69 -2.48 7.07
CA PHE A 9 1.41 -3.02 8.39
C PHE A 9 1.55 -1.92 9.45
N ILE A 10 0.93 -2.12 10.61
CA ILE A 10 1.04 -1.24 11.78
C ILE A 10 1.29 -2.05 13.05
N VAL A 11 1.98 -1.42 14.00
CA VAL A 11 2.28 -1.98 15.33
C VAL A 11 1.79 -0.97 16.38
N CYS A 12 0.74 -1.33 17.12
CA CYS A 12 0.12 -0.56 18.18
C CYS A 12 -0.29 -1.50 19.34
N PRO A 13 0.64 -1.88 20.25
CA PRO A 13 0.46 -3.00 21.20
C PRO A 13 -0.83 -3.00 22.03
N ASN A 14 -1.35 -1.81 22.35
CA ASN A 14 -2.53 -1.65 23.20
C ASN A 14 -3.84 -1.43 22.44
N LYS A 15 -3.80 -1.50 21.09
CA LYS A 15 -4.95 -1.16 20.25
C LYS A 15 -5.68 -2.41 19.74
N LYS A 16 -7.01 -2.31 19.63
CA LYS A 16 -7.87 -3.32 18.99
C LYS A 16 -7.95 -3.02 17.50
N LEU A 17 -6.94 -3.47 16.78
CA LEU A 17 -6.80 -3.20 15.34
C LEU A 17 -7.75 -4.05 14.50
N TYR A 18 -8.25 -3.47 13.41
CA TYR A 18 -8.97 -4.17 12.35
C TYR A 18 -8.64 -3.56 11.01
N GLY A 19 -8.74 -4.31 9.92
CA GLY A 19 -8.58 -3.74 8.59
C GLY A 19 -9.68 -4.16 7.64
N ILE A 20 -9.86 -3.37 6.59
CA ILE A 20 -10.73 -3.69 5.47
C ILE A 20 -10.00 -3.39 4.16
N LEU A 21 -10.06 -4.31 3.22
CA LEU A 21 -9.74 -4.08 1.82
C LEU A 21 -11.05 -4.12 1.02
N VAL A 22 -11.38 -3.01 0.37
CA VAL A 22 -12.62 -2.84 -0.36
C VAL A 22 -12.32 -2.78 -1.85
N LYS A 23 -13.01 -3.61 -2.62
CA LYS A 23 -13.06 -3.53 -4.09
C LYS A 23 -14.31 -2.75 -4.48
N ILE A 24 -14.13 -1.68 -5.24
CA ILE A 24 -15.16 -0.70 -5.57
C ILE A 24 -15.41 -0.79 -7.08
N LYS A 25 -16.63 -1.14 -7.52
CA LYS A 25 -16.95 -1.28 -8.96
C LYS A 25 -16.72 0.04 -9.70
N GLU A 26 -17.18 1.12 -9.08
CA GLU A 26 -17.08 2.47 -9.61
C GLU A 26 -16.65 3.41 -8.48
N VAL A 27 -15.45 3.97 -8.62
CA VAL A 27 -14.83 4.77 -7.56
C VAL A 27 -15.50 6.13 -7.44
N LYS A 28 -16.30 6.31 -6.37
CA LYS A 28 -17.05 7.54 -6.06
C LYS A 28 -16.60 8.16 -4.74
N PRO A 29 -16.57 9.51 -4.61
CA PRO A 29 -16.30 10.19 -3.34
C PRO A 29 -17.19 9.72 -2.19
N ALA A 30 -18.41 9.27 -2.48
CA ALA A 30 -19.35 8.71 -1.52
C ALA A 30 -18.77 7.56 -0.67
N PHE A 31 -17.78 6.80 -1.17
CA PHE A 31 -17.10 5.80 -0.35
C PHE A 31 -16.29 6.43 0.80
N LEU A 32 -15.52 7.48 0.48
CA LEU A 32 -14.72 8.20 1.46
C LEU A 32 -15.61 8.85 2.52
N GLU A 33 -16.69 9.49 2.07
CA GLU A 33 -17.70 10.08 2.94
C GLU A 33 -18.31 9.03 3.87
N LYS A 34 -18.78 7.91 3.33
CA LYS A 34 -19.40 6.83 4.14
C LYS A 34 -18.40 6.22 5.12
N LEU A 35 -17.16 5.97 4.71
CA LEU A 35 -16.12 5.46 5.60
C LEU A 35 -15.87 6.41 6.76
N ALA A 36 -15.71 7.70 6.47
CA ALA A 36 -15.46 8.72 7.47
C ALA A 36 -16.66 8.90 8.42
N SER A 37 -17.90 8.94 7.90
CA SER A 37 -19.12 9.05 8.71
C SER A 37 -19.29 7.83 9.63
N VAL A 38 -19.17 6.61 9.10
CA VAL A 38 -19.31 5.38 9.89
C VAL A 38 -18.21 5.29 10.96
N ALA A 39 -16.99 5.71 10.65
CA ALA A 39 -15.90 5.78 11.61
C ALA A 39 -16.17 6.79 12.73
N ALA A 40 -16.60 8.00 12.38
CA ALA A 40 -16.91 9.05 13.34
C ALA A 40 -18.09 8.67 14.26
N GLU A 41 -19.20 8.19 13.70
CA GLU A 41 -20.36 7.70 14.47
C GLU A 41 -20.00 6.52 15.39
N GLY A 42 -19.07 5.68 14.92
CA GLY A 42 -18.58 4.49 15.59
C GLY A 42 -17.55 4.72 16.69
N ASN A 43 -17.04 5.95 16.83
CA ASN A 43 -15.82 6.26 17.58
C ASN A 43 -14.65 5.32 17.21
N VAL A 44 -14.45 5.10 15.91
CA VAL A 44 -13.38 4.25 15.34
C VAL A 44 -12.34 5.16 14.71
N ASP A 45 -11.08 5.07 15.16
CA ASP A 45 -10.01 5.86 14.54
C ASP A 45 -9.57 5.20 13.23
N VAL A 46 -9.42 5.99 12.16
CA VAL A 46 -8.81 5.54 10.91
C VAL A 46 -7.30 5.81 10.99
N LEU A 47 -6.52 4.76 11.24
CA LEU A 47 -5.07 4.86 11.47
C LEU A 47 -4.27 4.93 10.17
N TYR A 48 -4.75 4.27 9.13
CA TYR A 48 -4.12 4.25 7.82
C TYR A 48 -5.21 4.13 6.77
N PHE A 49 -5.07 4.88 5.68
CA PHE A 49 -6.01 4.83 4.58
C PHE A 49 -5.27 4.98 3.25
N PHE A 50 -5.48 4.00 2.38
CA PHE A 50 -5.00 4.00 1.01
C PHE A 50 -6.20 3.88 0.08
N TYR A 51 -6.26 4.75 -0.92
CA TYR A 51 -7.35 4.82 -1.87
C TYR A 51 -6.81 4.96 -3.27
N LEU A 52 -7.16 4.01 -4.13
CA LEU A 52 -6.75 4.01 -5.52
C LEU A 52 -7.98 4.14 -6.41
N LYS A 53 -8.06 5.26 -7.12
CA LYS A 53 -8.92 5.41 -8.29
C LYS A 53 -8.15 4.91 -9.51
N PRO A 54 -8.65 3.90 -10.25
CA PRO A 54 -8.01 3.47 -11.48
C PRO A 54 -8.10 4.58 -12.52
N LEU A 55 -7.11 4.62 -13.41
CA LEU A 55 -6.96 5.66 -14.43
C LEU A 55 -8.02 5.54 -15.54
N ASN A 56 -8.48 4.32 -15.83
CA ASN A 56 -9.49 4.06 -16.86
C ASN A 56 -10.90 4.08 -16.25
N LEU A 57 -11.83 4.74 -16.96
CA LEU A 57 -13.26 4.71 -16.63
C LEU A 57 -13.80 3.28 -16.75
N GLY A 58 -14.44 2.78 -15.69
CA GLY A 58 -15.04 1.44 -15.64
C GLY A 58 -14.18 0.35 -14.99
N GLU A 59 -12.93 0.65 -14.62
CA GLU A 59 -12.13 -0.27 -13.82
C GLU A 59 -12.47 -0.19 -12.33
N ALA A 60 -12.38 -1.33 -11.64
CA ALA A 60 -12.61 -1.39 -10.21
C ALA A 60 -11.45 -0.74 -9.44
N GLY A 61 -11.77 0.11 -8.46
CA GLY A 61 -10.80 0.66 -7.54
C GLY A 61 -10.62 -0.19 -6.29
N TRP A 62 -9.58 0.15 -5.55
CA TRP A 62 -9.23 -0.53 -4.31
C TRP A 62 -9.03 0.49 -3.21
N SER A 63 -9.51 0.15 -2.02
CA SER A 63 -9.28 0.93 -0.82
C SER A 63 -8.88 0.04 0.34
N LEU A 64 -7.81 0.39 1.04
CA LEU A 64 -7.34 -0.29 2.24
C LEU A 64 -7.46 0.67 3.42
N ALA A 65 -8.09 0.24 4.50
CA ALA A 65 -8.13 0.99 5.75
C ALA A 65 -7.66 0.11 6.91
N PHE A 66 -6.82 0.67 7.78
CA PHE A 66 -6.59 0.14 9.12
C PHE A 66 -7.28 1.02 10.14
N LEU A 67 -7.94 0.36 11.08
CA LEU A 67 -8.94 0.93 11.97
C LEU A 67 -8.62 0.54 13.41
N ASP A 68 -8.87 1.45 14.35
CA ASP A 68 -8.77 1.21 15.78
C ASP A 68 -10.15 1.15 16.43
N PHE A 69 -10.50 -0.02 16.96
CA PHE A 69 -11.76 -0.27 17.67
C PHE A 69 -11.57 -0.26 19.20
N THR A 70 -10.51 0.34 19.72
CA THR A 70 -10.20 0.28 21.16
C THR A 70 -11.32 0.89 22.01
N GLU A 71 -11.73 2.11 21.64
CA GLU A 71 -12.76 2.92 22.31
C GLU A 71 -14.08 2.98 21.51
N SER A 72 -14.23 2.12 20.51
CA SER A 72 -15.38 2.16 19.60
C SER A 72 -16.67 1.70 20.26
N ASN A 73 -17.78 2.35 19.91
CA ASN A 73 -19.13 1.96 20.35
C ASN A 73 -19.79 0.92 19.40
N ILE A 74 -19.12 0.55 18.31
CA ILE A 74 -19.55 -0.47 17.35
C ILE A 74 -18.52 -1.58 17.19
N THR A 75 -18.98 -2.77 16.80
CA THR A 75 -18.07 -3.88 16.47
C THR A 75 -17.55 -3.78 15.04
N PRO A 76 -16.40 -4.40 14.70
CA PRO A 76 -15.92 -4.49 13.32
C PRO A 76 -16.97 -5.07 12.35
N LYS A 77 -17.74 -6.07 12.80
CA LYS A 77 -18.82 -6.66 12.00
C LYS A 77 -19.93 -5.65 11.68
N LYS A 78 -20.30 -4.79 12.65
CA LYS A 78 -21.31 -3.73 12.45
C LYS A 78 -20.77 -2.63 11.53
N PHE A 79 -19.51 -2.24 11.70
CA PHE A 79 -18.81 -1.30 10.81
C PHE A 79 -18.84 -1.81 9.36
N VAL A 80 -18.37 -3.03 9.11
CA VAL A 80 -18.35 -3.64 7.77
C VAL A 80 -19.77 -3.73 7.18
N LYS A 81 -20.78 -4.08 7.99
CA LYS A 81 -22.17 -4.11 7.54
C LYS A 81 -22.66 -2.75 7.07
N GLN A 82 -22.29 -1.66 7.75
CA GLN A 82 -22.65 -0.30 7.35
C GLN A 82 -21.91 0.15 6.07
N ILE A 83 -20.64 -0.22 5.91
CA ILE A 83 -19.89 0.05 4.67
C ILE A 83 -20.52 -0.68 3.48
N LYS A 84 -20.93 -1.94 3.65
CA LYS A 84 -21.59 -2.76 2.62
C LYS A 84 -22.95 -2.23 2.13
N GLN A 85 -23.50 -1.18 2.74
CA GLN A 85 -24.75 -0.55 2.28
C GLN A 85 -24.61 0.21 0.96
N LEU A 86 -23.38 0.50 0.53
CA LEU A 86 -23.10 1.17 -0.73
C LEU A 86 -23.22 0.17 -1.90
N GLU A 87 -24.18 0.40 -2.80
CA GLU A 87 -24.49 -0.49 -3.93
C GLU A 87 -23.34 -0.68 -4.93
N PHE A 88 -22.45 0.31 -5.02
CA PHE A 88 -21.30 0.29 -5.94
C PHE A 88 -20.06 -0.43 -5.37
N LEU A 89 -20.18 -1.08 -4.20
CA LEU A 89 -19.14 -1.98 -3.69
C LEU A 89 -19.23 -3.34 -4.37
N GLU A 90 -18.08 -3.88 -4.76
CA GLU A 90 -17.99 -5.22 -5.31
C GLU A 90 -17.72 -6.25 -4.21
N ASN A 91 -16.76 -5.94 -3.33
CA ASN A 91 -16.34 -6.85 -2.27
C ASN A 91 -15.74 -6.08 -1.09
N VAL A 92 -15.84 -6.65 0.11
CA VAL A 92 -15.14 -6.18 1.31
C VAL A 92 -14.46 -7.38 1.97
N ILE A 93 -13.14 -7.36 1.97
CA ILE A 93 -12.28 -8.35 2.61
C ILE A 93 -11.89 -7.79 3.97
N GLU A 94 -12.17 -8.56 5.03
CA GLU A 94 -11.85 -8.18 6.40
C GLU A 94 -10.46 -8.69 6.78
N LEU A 95 -9.60 -7.81 7.28
CA LEU A 95 -8.27 -8.13 7.79
C LEU A 95 -8.31 -8.19 9.31
N LYS A 96 -8.14 -9.39 9.86
CA LYS A 96 -8.19 -9.62 11.31
C LYS A 96 -6.76 -9.67 11.87
N PRO A 97 -6.48 -9.02 13.01
CA PRO A 97 -5.17 -9.12 13.64
C PRO A 97 -4.94 -10.56 14.12
N ARG A 98 -3.83 -11.18 13.69
CA ARG A 98 -3.39 -12.49 14.23
C ARG A 98 -2.73 -12.36 15.61
N ILE A 99 -2.17 -11.18 15.88
CA ILE A 99 -1.46 -10.84 17.12
C ILE A 99 -2.03 -9.52 17.62
N LYS A 100 -2.33 -9.43 18.91
CA LYS A 100 -2.85 -8.19 19.52
C LYS A 100 -1.91 -7.02 19.23
N GLY A 101 -2.47 -5.92 18.75
CA GLY A 101 -1.71 -4.72 18.42
C GLY A 101 -0.83 -4.83 17.18
N PHE A 102 -0.97 -5.87 16.36
CA PHE A 102 -0.31 -5.96 15.05
C PHE A 102 -1.34 -6.27 13.96
N LEU A 103 -1.27 -5.52 12.87
CA LEU A 103 -2.10 -5.73 11.70
C LEU A 103 -1.27 -5.55 10.43
N ALA A 104 -1.43 -6.46 9.48
CA ALA A 104 -0.76 -6.42 8.19
C ALA A 104 -1.78 -6.57 7.06
N ASP A 105 -1.45 -5.96 5.92
CA ASP A 105 -2.14 -6.15 4.66
C ASP A 105 -1.73 -7.49 4.04
N GLU A 106 -2.53 -8.51 4.32
CA GLU A 106 -2.34 -9.86 3.80
C GLU A 106 -3.09 -10.10 2.48
N ALA A 107 -3.86 -9.10 2.00
CA ALA A 107 -4.79 -9.28 0.88
C ALA A 107 -4.37 -8.54 -0.40
N SER A 108 -3.55 -7.49 -0.32
CA SER A 108 -3.20 -6.65 -1.50
C SER A 108 -2.03 -7.20 -2.33
N PHE A 109 -1.91 -8.53 -2.47
CA PHE A 109 -0.85 -9.14 -3.25
C PHE A 109 -1.32 -9.53 -4.66
N PRO A 110 -0.51 -9.28 -5.72
CA PRO A 110 0.79 -8.61 -5.70
C PRO A 110 0.71 -7.08 -5.59
N LEU A 111 1.73 -6.47 -5.00
CA LEU A 111 1.90 -5.02 -5.07
C LEU A 111 2.42 -4.63 -6.46
N VAL A 112 1.88 -3.55 -7.02
CA VAL A 112 2.25 -3.03 -8.34
C VAL A 112 2.45 -1.52 -8.30
N VAL A 113 3.32 -1.02 -9.17
CA VAL A 113 3.48 0.40 -9.49
C VAL A 113 3.35 0.53 -11.00
N GLY A 114 2.26 1.16 -11.45
CA GLY A 114 1.85 1.06 -12.85
C GLY A 114 1.60 -0.39 -13.24
N GLU A 115 2.21 -0.84 -14.33
CA GLU A 115 2.11 -2.22 -14.84
C GLU A 115 3.17 -3.17 -14.24
N ASN A 116 4.05 -2.65 -13.36
CA ASN A 116 5.23 -3.36 -12.90
C ASN A 116 5.01 -3.88 -11.47
N ARG A 117 5.33 -5.15 -11.23
CA ARG A 117 5.31 -5.72 -9.88
C ARG A 117 6.35 -5.03 -9.00
N ALA A 118 5.94 -4.63 -7.80
CA ALA A 118 6.78 -3.92 -6.84
C ALA A 118 7.07 -4.77 -5.60
N VAL A 119 8.21 -4.47 -4.96
CA VAL A 119 8.61 -5.02 -3.66
C VAL A 119 9.02 -3.87 -2.77
N ILE A 120 8.59 -3.90 -1.50
CA ILE A 120 8.99 -2.91 -0.50
C ILE A 120 10.16 -3.48 0.29
N ILE A 121 11.34 -2.87 0.16
CA ILE A 121 12.55 -3.23 0.92
C ILE A 121 12.82 -2.11 1.92
N ARG A 122 12.77 -2.44 3.22
CA ARG A 122 13.11 -1.49 4.30
C ARG A 122 14.62 -1.29 4.39
N ASP A 123 15.03 -0.16 4.96
CA ASP A 123 16.42 0.19 5.25
C ASP A 123 17.18 -0.93 5.99
N VAL A 124 16.55 -1.63 6.93
CA VAL A 124 17.16 -2.78 7.62
C VAL A 124 17.55 -3.91 6.67
N GLY A 125 16.72 -4.16 5.66
CA GLY A 125 17.00 -5.14 4.60
C GLY A 125 18.06 -4.62 3.64
N LEU A 126 17.94 -3.35 3.24
CA LEU A 126 18.91 -2.68 2.38
C LEU A 126 20.31 -2.64 3.03
N LYS A 127 20.39 -2.46 4.36
CA LYS A 127 21.64 -2.50 5.13
C LYS A 127 22.33 -3.86 4.98
N GLY A 128 21.54 -4.94 5.09
CA GLY A 128 22.00 -6.30 4.84
C GLY A 128 22.56 -6.47 3.43
N LEU A 129 21.75 -6.11 2.43
CA LEU A 129 22.04 -6.29 1.01
C LEU A 129 23.23 -5.46 0.52
N MET A 130 23.34 -4.19 0.92
CA MET A 130 24.29 -3.24 0.34
C MET A 130 25.58 -3.11 1.15
N PHE A 131 25.52 -3.27 2.48
CA PHE A 131 26.67 -2.99 3.35
C PHE A 131 27.20 -4.25 4.01
N ASN A 132 26.34 -5.03 4.65
CA ASN A 132 26.79 -6.20 5.42
C ASN A 132 27.31 -7.32 4.52
N ILE A 133 26.91 -7.37 3.25
CA ILE A 133 27.43 -8.34 2.27
C ILE A 133 28.95 -8.23 2.10
N ARG A 134 29.52 -7.02 2.20
CA ARG A 134 30.97 -6.78 2.08
C ARG A 134 31.79 -7.54 3.11
N ARG A 135 31.21 -7.81 4.29
CA ARG A 135 31.88 -8.59 5.34
C ARG A 135 32.12 -10.05 4.94
N HIS A 136 31.37 -10.56 3.97
CA HIS A 136 31.43 -11.95 3.55
C HIS A 136 32.28 -12.13 2.29
N VAL A 137 32.27 -11.16 1.37
CA VAL A 137 32.90 -11.30 0.04
C VAL A 137 33.89 -10.18 -0.30
N GLY A 138 34.21 -9.31 0.67
CA GLY A 138 35.19 -8.23 0.51
C GLY A 138 34.89 -7.32 -0.68
N SER A 139 35.93 -7.02 -1.47
CA SER A 139 35.83 -6.20 -2.68
C SER A 139 34.98 -6.83 -3.80
N GLY A 140 34.75 -8.16 -3.77
CA GLY A 140 33.83 -8.82 -4.71
C GLY A 140 32.40 -8.28 -4.63
N ALA A 141 31.98 -7.80 -3.45
CA ALA A 141 30.68 -7.13 -3.30
C ALA A 141 30.61 -5.83 -4.10
N GLU A 142 31.71 -5.11 -4.27
CA GLU A 142 31.70 -3.80 -4.95
C GLU A 142 31.43 -3.97 -6.44
N ALA A 143 32.13 -4.92 -7.08
CA ALA A 143 31.88 -5.29 -8.47
C ALA A 143 30.46 -5.80 -8.65
N PHE A 144 29.98 -6.69 -7.76
CA PHE A 144 28.63 -7.22 -7.84
C PHE A 144 27.57 -6.12 -7.71
N LEU A 145 27.69 -5.23 -6.72
CA LEU A 145 26.75 -4.12 -6.50
C LEU A 145 26.79 -3.11 -7.66
N TYR A 146 27.96 -2.87 -8.26
CA TYR A 146 28.08 -2.04 -9.45
C TYR A 146 27.25 -2.60 -10.61
N PHE A 147 27.46 -3.86 -10.98
CA PHE A 147 26.72 -4.48 -12.09
C PHE A 147 25.23 -4.62 -11.79
N LEU A 148 24.88 -4.98 -10.55
CA LEU A 148 23.48 -5.06 -10.12
C LEU A 148 22.76 -3.71 -10.30
N GLY A 149 23.40 -2.62 -9.85
CA GLY A 149 22.85 -1.27 -9.99
C GLY A 149 22.83 -0.78 -11.44
N PHE A 150 23.88 -1.08 -12.21
CA PHE A 150 23.98 -0.70 -13.62
C PHE A 150 22.88 -1.35 -14.45
N GLU A 151 22.71 -2.67 -14.36
CA GLU A 151 21.68 -3.41 -15.10
C GLU A 151 20.27 -2.98 -14.67
N ALA A 152 20.03 -2.82 -13.36
CA ALA A 152 18.76 -2.29 -12.86
C ALA A 152 18.48 -0.89 -13.41
N GLY A 153 19.49 -0.02 -13.46
CA GLY A 153 19.40 1.32 -14.03
C GLY A 153 19.07 1.32 -15.52
N VAL A 154 19.65 0.40 -16.30
CA VAL A 154 19.34 0.22 -17.73
C VAL A 154 17.87 -0.17 -17.91
N GLU A 155 17.35 -1.12 -17.14
CA GLU A 155 15.94 -1.52 -17.21
C GLU A 155 14.99 -0.40 -16.78
N PHE A 156 15.32 0.31 -15.69
CA PHE A 156 14.55 1.50 -15.32
C PHE A 156 14.57 2.54 -16.43
N ALA A 157 15.71 2.83 -17.06
CA ALA A 157 15.79 3.82 -18.14
C ALA A 157 14.91 3.42 -19.34
N LYS A 158 14.86 2.13 -19.71
CA LYS A 158 13.96 1.62 -20.76
C LYS A 158 12.50 1.88 -20.40
N GLU A 159 12.09 1.57 -19.18
CA GLU A 159 10.71 1.76 -18.73
C GLU A 159 10.32 3.24 -18.64
N HIS A 160 11.19 4.11 -18.10
CA HIS A 160 10.95 5.55 -18.09
C HIS A 160 10.83 6.12 -19.51
N LYS A 161 11.65 5.66 -20.47
CA LYS A 161 11.53 6.04 -21.88
C LYS A 161 10.23 5.54 -22.50
N ARG A 162 9.69 4.39 -22.07
CA ARG A 162 8.36 3.90 -22.50
C ARG A 162 7.26 4.82 -21.98
N LEU A 163 7.28 5.16 -20.69
CA LEU A 163 6.34 6.09 -20.07
C LEU A 163 6.39 7.49 -20.72
N ALA A 164 7.59 8.02 -20.97
CA ALA A 164 7.78 9.30 -21.66
C ALA A 164 7.15 9.30 -23.06
N ARG A 165 7.29 8.20 -23.81
CA ARG A 165 6.64 8.03 -25.13
C ARG A 165 5.12 8.04 -25.03
N LEU A 166 4.53 7.35 -24.05
CA LEU A 166 3.08 7.38 -23.80
C LEU A 166 2.58 8.80 -23.53
N LEU A 167 3.39 9.60 -22.84
CA LEU A 167 3.10 11.00 -22.53
C LEU A 167 3.48 11.99 -23.64
N LYS A 168 3.98 11.50 -24.79
CA LYS A 168 4.48 12.31 -25.92
C LYS A 168 5.56 13.32 -25.51
N ILE A 169 6.31 13.03 -24.44
CA ILE A 169 7.45 13.83 -24.01
C ILE A 169 8.60 13.56 -24.99
N LYS A 170 9.05 14.60 -25.67
CA LYS A 170 10.25 14.54 -26.52
C LYS A 170 11.48 14.69 -25.64
N ASP A 171 12.47 13.83 -25.85
CA ASP A 171 13.75 13.92 -25.17
C ASP A 171 14.40 15.27 -25.47
N LYS A 172 14.74 16.04 -24.44
CA LYS A 172 15.39 17.35 -24.58
C LYS A 172 16.92 17.22 -24.65
N LEU A 173 17.46 16.05 -24.34
CA LEU A 173 18.88 15.76 -24.44
C LEU A 173 19.15 15.16 -25.83
N LYS A 174 19.54 16.04 -26.76
CA LYS A 174 20.30 15.66 -27.95
C LYS A 174 21.78 15.75 -27.63
#